data_AF-A0A0A9CR25-F1
#
_entry.id   AF-A0A0A9CR25-F1
#
_cell.length_a   1.000
_cell.length_b   1.000
_cell.length_c   1.000
_cell.angle_alpha   90.00
_cell.angle_beta   90.00
_cell.angle_gamma   90.00
#
_symmetry.space_group_name_H-M   'P 1'
#
loop_
_entity.id
_entity.type
_entity.pdbx_description
1 polymer ?
#
loop_
_entity_poly.entity_id
_entity_poly.type
_entity_poly.pdbx_seq_one_letter_code
_entity_poly.pdbx_strand_id
1 'polypeptide(L)'
;MELALGTANWLLGKVLNKLSSELVQAWVASSELSGNMGPIKRKLWYSHGMLHEAQKTDLSDNQGLLELLHELSKAADEAEDILDELDYFLIQDRLDNTQQAVAGAYGVLYGPALHTRHVSRHFISKLASCCSCLHEPEHARGNERSDYDDVDIITSSPRPVFNRVDMSKRIKSLIESMQDLCDHVLDLLKLNISSRMHDKTEKGSYLGEKPCLTKSQMT
;
A
#
# COMPACT_ATOMS: atom_id res chain seq x y z
N MET A 1 -16.31 14.89 -6.90
CA MET A 1 -16.28 14.60 -5.46
C MET A 1 -16.25 13.11 -5.17
N GLU A 2 -17.29 12.34 -5.53
CA GLU A 2 -17.38 10.89 -5.24
C GLU A 2 -16.15 10.09 -5.71
N LEU A 3 -15.68 10.32 -6.93
CA LEU A 3 -14.45 9.71 -7.45
C LEU A 3 -13.23 10.00 -6.56
N ALA A 4 -13.05 11.26 -6.14
CA ALA A 4 -11.91 11.67 -5.31
C ALA A 4 -11.97 11.05 -3.92
N LEU A 5 -13.17 10.98 -3.31
CA LEU A 5 -13.39 10.25 -2.05
C LEU A 5 -13.06 8.76 -2.21
N GLY A 6 -13.50 8.15 -3.31
CA GLY A 6 -13.23 6.74 -3.64
C GLY A 6 -11.75 6.46 -3.82
N THR A 7 -11.05 7.29 -4.61
CA THR A 7 -9.61 7.18 -4.85
C THR A 7 -8.80 7.34 -3.57
N ALA A 8 -9.05 8.41 -2.80
CA ALA A 8 -8.36 8.65 -1.54
C ALA A 8 -8.60 7.50 -0.55
N ASN A 9 -9.83 7.01 -0.44
CA ASN A 9 -10.16 5.87 0.41
C ASN A 9 -9.41 4.60 -0.02
N TRP A 10 -9.39 4.28 -1.31
CA TRP A 10 -8.72 3.10 -1.84
C TRP A 10 -7.19 3.14 -1.61
N LEU A 11 -6.54 4.26 -1.93
CA LEU A 11 -5.09 4.44 -1.72
C LEU A 11 -4.72 4.36 -0.23
N LEU A 12 -5.51 5.02 0.63
CA LEU A 12 -5.29 4.94 2.07
C LEU A 12 -5.41 3.49 2.57
N GLY A 13 -6.34 2.71 2.02
CA GLY A 13 -6.47 1.28 2.28
C GLY A 13 -5.23 0.47 1.88
N LYS A 14 -4.62 0.76 0.72
CA LYS A 14 -3.37 0.12 0.26
C LYS A 14 -2.22 0.40 1.23
N VAL A 15 -2.01 1.67 1.57
CA VAL A 15 -0.97 2.08 2.53
C VAL A 15 -1.19 1.40 3.89
N LEU A 16 -2.42 1.39 4.39
CA LEU A 16 -2.77 0.72 5.64
C LEU A 16 -2.51 -0.79 5.60
N ASN A 17 -2.77 -1.44 4.47
CA ASN A 17 -2.46 -2.85 4.28
C ASN A 17 -0.95 -3.10 4.32
N LYS A 18 -0.16 -2.28 3.62
CA LYS A 18 1.32 -2.35 3.61
C LYS A 18 1.91 -2.13 5.01
N LEU A 19 1.46 -1.10 5.71
CA LEU A 19 1.82 -0.84 7.12
C LEU A 19 1.33 -1.92 8.09
N SER A 20 0.48 -2.84 7.64
CA SER A 20 0.00 -3.98 8.41
C SER A 20 0.71 -5.29 8.04
N SER A 21 1.60 -5.30 7.05
CA SER A 21 2.39 -6.48 6.75
C SER A 21 3.31 -6.83 7.93
N GLU A 22 3.50 -8.12 8.21
CA GLU A 22 4.32 -8.58 9.33
C GLU A 22 5.76 -8.07 9.22
N LEU A 23 6.31 -8.06 8.00
CA LEU A 23 7.66 -7.60 7.72
C LEU A 23 7.82 -6.10 8.00
N VAL A 24 6.91 -5.27 7.51
CA VAL A 24 6.94 -3.81 7.73
C VAL A 24 6.70 -3.50 9.20
N GLN A 25 5.77 -4.20 9.87
CA GLN A 25 5.52 -4.01 11.31
C GLN A 25 6.77 -4.31 12.15
N ALA A 26 7.44 -5.43 11.88
CA ALA A 26 8.68 -5.78 12.57
C ALA A 26 9.78 -4.75 12.29
N TRP A 27 9.92 -4.32 11.04
CA TRP A 27 10.88 -3.29 10.67
C TRP A 27 10.62 -1.97 11.39
N VAL A 28 9.37 -1.50 11.42
CA VAL A 28 8.94 -0.28 12.14
C VAL A 28 9.21 -0.41 13.63
N ALA A 29 8.94 -1.56 14.24
CA ALA A 29 9.22 -1.80 15.65
C ALA A 29 10.73 -1.71 15.98
N SER A 30 11.58 -2.09 15.03
CA SER A 30 13.04 -2.00 15.15
C SER A 30 13.60 -0.63 14.78
N SER A 31 12.81 0.28 14.19
CA SER A 31 13.27 1.56 13.69
C SER A 31 12.93 2.71 14.63
N GLU A 32 13.45 3.90 14.32
CA GLU A 32 13.14 5.14 15.03
C GLU A 32 11.66 5.56 14.88
N LEU A 33 10.87 4.82 14.11
CA LEU A 33 9.45 5.09 13.84
C LEU A 33 8.49 4.45 14.86
N SER A 34 8.98 3.52 15.69
CA SER A 34 8.16 2.71 16.59
C SER A 34 7.22 3.52 17.50
N GLY A 35 7.67 4.68 18.01
CA GLY A 35 6.87 5.54 18.89
C GLY A 35 5.71 6.28 18.20
N ASN A 36 5.87 6.64 16.93
CA ASN A 36 4.90 7.49 16.22
C ASN A 36 3.92 6.66 15.37
N MET A 37 4.31 5.48 14.89
CA MET A 37 3.50 4.73 13.92
C MET A 37 2.12 4.31 14.44
N GLY A 38 2.02 3.84 15.69
CA GLY A 38 0.78 3.31 16.26
C GLY A 38 -0.37 4.34 16.29
N PRO A 39 -0.16 5.54 16.88
CA PRO A 39 -1.12 6.64 16.81
C PRO A 39 -1.48 7.04 15.38
N ILE A 40 -0.50 7.14 14.47
CA ILE A 40 -0.76 7.59 13.09
C ILE A 40 -1.63 6.56 12.35
N LYS A 41 -1.29 5.27 12.43
CA LYS A 41 -2.05 4.19 11.80
C LYS A 41 -3.51 4.18 12.24
N ARG A 42 -3.80 4.42 13.53
CA ARG A 42 -5.18 4.55 14.02
C ARG A 42 -5.90 5.74 13.39
N LYS A 43 -5.22 6.87 13.22
CA LYS A 43 -5.79 8.05 12.55
C LYS A 43 -6.09 7.76 11.08
N LEU A 44 -5.15 7.15 10.35
CA LEU A 44 -5.36 6.76 8.95
C LEU A 44 -6.56 5.80 8.80
N TRP A 45 -6.70 4.81 9.70
CA TRP A 45 -7.89 3.94 9.73
C TRP A 45 -9.19 4.70 9.97
N TYR A 46 -9.17 5.68 10.89
CA TYR A 46 -10.33 6.51 11.16
C TYR A 46 -10.72 7.36 9.94
N SER A 47 -9.74 7.98 9.28
CA SER A 47 -9.93 8.70 8.01
C SER A 47 -10.48 7.79 6.91
N HIS A 48 -9.94 6.58 6.75
CA HIS A 48 -10.45 5.59 5.80
C HIS A 48 -11.93 5.27 6.07
N GLY A 49 -12.32 5.04 7.32
CA GLY A 49 -13.72 4.83 7.70
C GLY A 49 -14.62 6.04 7.38
N MET A 50 -14.15 7.25 7.70
CA MET A 50 -14.89 8.48 7.42
C MET A 50 -15.06 8.74 5.92
N LEU A 51 -14.01 8.50 5.11
CA LEU A 51 -14.07 8.64 3.66
C LEU A 51 -15.03 7.63 3.03
N HIS A 52 -15.02 6.38 3.52
CA HIS A 52 -15.98 5.36 3.07
C HIS A 52 -17.43 5.77 3.34
N GLU A 53 -17.72 6.35 4.51
CA GLU A 53 -19.06 6.82 4.83
C GLU A 53 -19.45 8.07 4.02
N ALA A 54 -18.50 8.99 3.82
CA ALA A 54 -18.70 10.22 3.06
C ALA A 54 -19.08 9.97 1.59
N GLN A 55 -18.67 8.85 0.98
CA GLN A 55 -19.06 8.48 -0.39
C GLN A 55 -20.59 8.36 -0.58
N LYS A 56 -21.33 8.07 0.50
CA LYS A 56 -22.80 7.97 0.47
C LYS A 56 -23.49 9.33 0.63
N THR A 57 -22.71 10.38 0.92
CA THR A 57 -23.20 11.72 1.17
C THR A 57 -22.93 12.59 -0.05
N ASP A 58 -23.92 13.37 -0.45
CA ASP A 58 -23.72 14.41 -1.46
C ASP A 58 -22.88 15.55 -0.84
N LEU A 59 -21.63 15.67 -1.29
CA LEU A 59 -20.64 16.68 -0.88
C LEU A 59 -20.13 17.47 -2.09
N SER A 60 -20.91 17.50 -3.17
CA SER A 60 -20.48 17.95 -4.50
C SER A 60 -20.10 19.44 -4.57
N ASP A 61 -20.52 20.24 -3.61
CA ASP A 61 -20.34 21.68 -3.53
C ASP A 61 -19.05 22.13 -2.81
N ASN A 62 -18.30 21.21 -2.18
CA ASN A 62 -17.12 21.58 -1.40
C ASN A 62 -15.80 21.46 -2.20
N GLN A 63 -15.41 22.52 -2.91
CA GLN A 63 -14.16 22.53 -3.69
C GLN A 63 -12.89 22.42 -2.82
N GLY A 64 -12.88 22.98 -1.61
CA GLY A 64 -11.73 22.90 -0.71
C GLY A 64 -11.46 21.47 -0.23
N LEU A 65 -12.53 20.72 0.07
CA LEU A 65 -12.44 19.29 0.37
C LEU A 65 -11.92 18.50 -0.84
N LEU A 66 -12.34 18.84 -2.06
CA LEU A 66 -11.87 18.17 -3.27
C LEU A 66 -10.35 18.28 -3.41
N GLU A 67 -9.79 19.46 -3.15
CA GLU A 67 -8.34 19.68 -3.24
C GLU A 67 -7.57 18.86 -2.20
N LEU A 68 -8.02 18.88 -0.94
CA LEU A 68 -7.41 18.09 0.14
C LEU A 68 -7.47 16.58 -0.15
N LEU A 69 -8.52 16.09 -0.80
CA LEU A 69 -8.63 14.69 -1.21
C LEU A 69 -7.63 14.34 -2.31
N HIS A 70 -7.34 15.26 -3.25
CA HIS A 70 -6.30 15.06 -4.24
C HIS A 70 -4.91 15.04 -3.60
N GLU A 71 -4.62 15.97 -2.70
CA GLU A 71 -3.35 15.98 -1.96
C GLU A 71 -3.16 14.72 -1.12
N LEU A 72 -4.21 14.28 -0.41
CA LEU A 72 -4.19 13.02 0.34
C LEU A 72 -3.96 11.81 -0.57
N SER A 73 -4.61 11.79 -1.74
CA SER A 73 -4.42 10.71 -2.72
C SER A 73 -2.97 10.67 -3.20
N LYS A 74 -2.40 11.81 -3.57
CA LYS A 74 -1.00 11.89 -4.01
C LYS A 74 -0.03 11.44 -2.92
N ALA A 75 -0.21 11.90 -1.68
CA ALA A 75 0.64 11.50 -0.57
C ALA A 75 0.52 9.99 -0.25
N ALA A 76 -0.68 9.41 -0.39
CA ALA A 76 -0.90 7.99 -0.20
C ALA A 76 -0.30 7.13 -1.32
N ASP A 77 -0.33 7.60 -2.56
CA ASP A 77 0.31 6.96 -3.72
C ASP A 77 1.84 6.92 -3.52
N GLU A 78 2.44 8.07 -3.20
CA GLU A 78 3.86 8.16 -2.86
C GLU A 78 4.23 7.26 -1.67
N ALA A 79 3.36 7.17 -0.66
CA ALA A 79 3.60 6.31 0.49
C ALA A 79 3.51 4.82 0.13
N GLU A 80 2.61 4.41 -0.77
CA GLU A 80 2.59 3.05 -1.28
C GLU A 80 3.91 2.72 -1.98
N ASP A 81 4.37 3.57 -2.90
CA ASP A 81 5.62 3.35 -3.65
C ASP A 81 6.82 3.12 -2.72
N ILE A 82 6.95 3.93 -1.67
CA ILE A 82 8.05 3.77 -0.71
C ILE A 82 7.89 2.50 0.13
N LEU A 83 6.66 2.12 0.47
CA LEU A 83 6.40 0.87 1.19
C LEU A 83 6.62 -0.36 0.32
N ASP A 84 6.37 -0.27 -0.99
CA ASP A 84 6.72 -1.31 -1.97
C ASP A 84 8.23 -1.46 -2.11
N GLU A 85 8.97 -0.35 -2.13
CA GLU A 85 10.43 -0.36 -2.11
C GLU A 85 10.95 -1.03 -0.82
N LEU A 86 10.38 -0.68 0.34
CA LEU A 86 10.73 -1.33 1.60
C LEU A 86 10.41 -2.84 1.57
N ASP A 87 9.21 -3.23 1.15
CA ASP A 87 8.79 -4.64 1.03
C ASP A 87 9.76 -5.42 0.13
N TYR A 88 10.18 -4.83 -1.01
CA TYR A 88 11.18 -5.43 -1.89
C TYR A 88 12.48 -5.76 -1.13
N PHE A 89 13.03 -4.79 -0.40
CA PHE A 89 14.27 -5.00 0.35
C PHE A 89 14.10 -5.98 1.51
N LEU A 90 12.95 -5.97 2.20
CA LEU A 90 12.66 -6.93 3.28
C LEU A 90 12.56 -8.36 2.75
N ILE A 91 11.92 -8.55 1.58
CA ILE A 91 11.84 -9.85 0.91
C ILE A 91 13.23 -10.29 0.46
N GLN A 92 14.01 -9.40 -0.15
CA GLN A 92 15.35 -9.70 -0.62
C GLN A 92 16.27 -10.09 0.54
N ASP A 93 16.23 -9.35 1.65
CA ASP A 93 17.06 -9.62 2.82
C ASP A 93 16.74 -10.97 3.47
N ARG A 94 15.47 -11.39 3.40
CA ARG A 94 15.01 -12.73 3.82
C ARG A 94 15.52 -13.84 2.90
N LEU A 95 15.54 -13.61 1.59
CA LEU A 95 16.01 -14.60 0.61
C LEU A 95 17.53 -14.76 0.63
N ASP A 96 18.28 -13.67 0.78
CA ASP A 96 19.73 -13.66 0.78
C ASP A 96 20.33 -13.91 2.19
N ASN A 97 19.50 -13.88 3.24
CA ASN A 97 19.90 -13.99 4.65
C ASN A 97 20.99 -12.98 5.06
N THR A 98 20.90 -11.77 4.51
CA THR A 98 21.94 -10.72 4.64
C THR A 98 21.79 -9.84 5.88
N GLN A 99 20.60 -9.80 6.50
CA GLN A 99 20.24 -8.94 7.62
C GLN A 99 20.46 -7.43 7.42
N GLN A 100 20.62 -6.98 6.18
CA GLN A 100 20.86 -5.58 5.80
C GLN A 100 19.62 -4.70 6.01
N ALA A 101 18.42 -5.23 5.75
CA ALA A 101 17.19 -4.47 5.89
C ALA A 101 16.64 -4.48 7.32
N VAL A 102 17.01 -5.48 8.11
CA VAL A 102 16.27 -5.87 9.33
C VAL A 102 17.20 -6.17 10.51
N ALA A 103 18.34 -5.49 10.62
CA ALA A 103 19.14 -5.53 11.84
C ALA A 103 18.24 -5.25 13.08
N GLY A 104 17.79 -6.32 13.76
CA GLY A 104 16.89 -6.28 14.92
C GLY A 104 15.47 -6.88 14.79
N ALA A 105 14.87 -7.12 13.60
CA ALA A 105 13.44 -7.52 13.55
C ALA A 105 13.15 -9.02 13.40
N TYR A 106 14.10 -9.82 12.92
CA TYR A 106 13.92 -11.28 12.80
C TYR A 106 14.05 -12.04 14.12
N GLY A 107 14.75 -11.45 15.10
CA GLY A 107 14.95 -12.09 16.42
C GLY A 107 13.66 -12.26 17.22
N VAL A 108 12.61 -11.51 16.87
CA VAL A 108 11.27 -11.60 17.48
C VAL A 108 10.33 -12.51 16.67
N LEU A 109 10.53 -12.63 15.36
CA LEU A 109 9.68 -13.45 14.48
C LEU A 109 10.12 -14.93 14.37
N TYR A 110 11.37 -15.25 14.71
CA TYR A 110 11.87 -16.63 14.66
C TYR A 110 12.49 -17.06 16.00
N GLY A 111 11.75 -17.88 16.75
CA GLY A 111 12.34 -18.81 17.72
C GLY A 111 13.28 -19.79 17.01
N PRO A 112 14.31 -20.32 17.69
CA PRO A 112 15.47 -20.92 17.05
C PRO A 112 15.12 -22.26 16.38
N ALA A 113 15.01 -22.28 15.06
CA ALA A 113 15.31 -23.44 14.22
C ALA A 113 15.02 -23.15 12.75
N LEU A 114 16.05 -22.80 11.97
CA LEU A 114 16.18 -23.40 10.65
C LEU A 114 17.66 -23.73 10.42
N HIS A 115 17.89 -25.04 10.32
CA HIS A 115 19.12 -25.64 9.83
C HIS A 115 19.59 -24.89 8.58
N THR A 116 20.77 -24.29 8.68
CA THR A 116 21.57 -23.85 7.54
C THR A 116 21.80 -25.03 6.61
N ARG A 117 21.04 -25.13 5.51
CA ARG A 117 21.51 -25.89 4.35
C ARG A 117 22.46 -24.98 3.59
N HIS A 118 23.74 -25.37 3.60
CA HIS A 118 24.71 -24.90 2.64
C HIS A 118 24.17 -25.11 1.22
N VAL A 119 23.97 -24.03 0.46
CA VAL A 119 23.93 -24.12 -1.00
C VAL A 119 25.38 -24.13 -1.47
N SER A 120 25.97 -25.32 -1.50
CA SER A 120 27.16 -25.59 -2.30
C SER A 120 26.76 -25.50 -3.77
N ARG A 121 27.34 -24.54 -4.51
CA ARG A 121 27.22 -24.45 -5.97
C ARG A 121 27.70 -25.76 -6.60
N HIS A 122 26.77 -26.55 -7.13
CA HIS A 122 27.03 -27.56 -8.16
C HIS A 122 25.83 -27.56 -9.12
N PHE A 123 25.89 -26.69 -10.13
CA PHE A 123 25.08 -26.85 -11.34
C PHE A 123 25.94 -27.55 -12.40
N ILE A 124 26.24 -28.82 -12.17
CA ILE A 124 26.66 -29.74 -13.23
C ILE A 124 25.94 -31.05 -12.99
N SER A 125 25.37 -31.59 -14.07
CA SER A 125 24.76 -32.90 -14.21
C SER A 125 23.36 -33.04 -13.61
N LYS A 126 22.34 -32.90 -14.48
CA LYS A 126 21.40 -34.00 -14.80
C LYS A 126 20.12 -33.45 -15.44
N LEU A 127 20.24 -33.07 -16.71
CA LEU A 127 19.12 -33.13 -17.67
C LEU A 127 19.53 -34.00 -18.86
N ALA A 128 20.12 -35.16 -18.56
CA ALA A 128 20.17 -36.29 -19.48
C ALA A 128 19.18 -37.34 -18.97
N SER A 129 17.90 -37.04 -19.09
CA SER A 129 16.84 -38.05 -19.06
C SER A 129 15.56 -37.40 -19.58
N CYS A 130 15.40 -37.39 -20.89
CA CYS A 130 14.20 -37.89 -21.57
C CYS A 130 14.24 -37.56 -23.07
N CYS A 131 13.83 -38.56 -23.84
CA CYS A 131 13.48 -38.57 -25.26
C CYS A 131 14.63 -38.77 -26.27
N SER A 132 14.76 -40.05 -26.62
CA SER A 132 15.53 -40.68 -27.69
C SER A 132 15.05 -40.27 -29.09
N CYS A 133 15.96 -39.90 -29.99
CA CYS A 133 15.79 -40.04 -31.45
C CYS A 133 17.18 -40.19 -32.14
N LEU A 134 17.51 -41.41 -32.56
CA LEU A 134 18.19 -41.82 -33.81
C LEU A 134 19.51 -41.17 -34.31
N HIS A 135 20.42 -42.09 -34.70
CA HIS A 135 21.34 -42.06 -35.85
C HIS A 135 22.84 -41.85 -35.57
N GLU A 136 23.62 -42.93 -35.66
CA GLU A 136 25.04 -42.90 -36.07
C GLU A 136 25.09 -42.64 -37.59
N PRO A 137 26.06 -41.84 -38.08
CA PRO A 137 27.34 -42.43 -38.45
C PRO A 137 28.57 -41.55 -38.19
N GLU A 138 29.72 -42.21 -38.19
CA GLU A 138 31.05 -41.62 -38.14
C GLU A 138 31.38 -40.69 -39.32
N HIS A 139 32.38 -39.82 -39.06
CA HIS A 139 33.42 -39.30 -39.97
C HIS A 139 33.50 -37.77 -40.17
N ALA A 140 34.60 -37.23 -39.64
CA ALA A 140 35.56 -36.30 -40.25
C ALA A 140 35.16 -34.86 -40.65
N ARG A 141 35.88 -33.92 -39.99
CA ARG A 141 36.49 -32.66 -40.47
C ARG A 141 35.60 -31.63 -41.20
N GLY A 142 35.54 -30.43 -40.61
CA GLY A 142 35.26 -29.19 -41.33
C GLY A 142 35.24 -27.98 -40.41
N ASN A 143 36.31 -27.18 -40.45
CA ASN A 143 36.39 -25.84 -39.86
C ASN A 143 35.65 -24.86 -40.77
N GLU A 144 34.61 -24.18 -40.30
CA GLU A 144 34.22 -22.88 -40.85
C GLU A 144 33.28 -22.10 -39.91
N ARG A 145 33.39 -20.79 -40.02
CA ARG A 145 33.11 -19.75 -39.04
C ARG A 145 31.65 -19.29 -39.11
N SER A 146 30.98 -19.20 -37.97
CA SER A 146 29.74 -18.43 -37.76
C SER A 146 29.76 -18.06 -36.28
N ASP A 147 30.31 -16.91 -35.88
CA ASP A 147 29.60 -15.62 -35.87
C ASP A 147 28.14 -15.81 -35.50
N TYR A 148 27.85 -15.83 -34.20
CA TYR A 148 26.64 -15.35 -33.50
C TYR A 148 26.87 -15.62 -31.99
N ASP A 149 27.88 -14.97 -31.40
CA ASP A 149 27.93 -14.77 -29.94
C ASP A 149 27.10 -13.52 -29.62
N ASP A 150 25.79 -13.70 -29.51
CA ASP A 150 24.92 -12.77 -28.80
C ASP A 150 24.03 -13.58 -27.86
N VAL A 151 24.67 -14.25 -26.91
CA VAL A 151 23.98 -14.58 -25.66
C VAL A 151 24.22 -13.37 -24.78
N ASP A 152 23.29 -12.42 -24.88
CA ASP A 152 23.06 -11.37 -23.90
C ASP A 152 23.13 -12.02 -22.52
N ILE A 153 24.32 -11.95 -21.91
CA ILE A 153 24.47 -12.13 -20.48
C ILE A 153 23.60 -11.03 -19.97
N ILE A 154 22.37 -11.37 -19.55
CA ILE A 154 21.55 -10.52 -18.70
C ILE A 154 22.45 -10.25 -17.51
N THR A 155 23.22 -9.18 -17.62
CA THR A 155 24.05 -8.61 -16.61
C THR A 155 23.02 -8.19 -15.60
N SER A 156 22.83 -9.06 -14.60
CA SER A 156 21.92 -8.81 -13.50
C SER A 156 22.15 -7.38 -13.06
N SER A 157 21.17 -6.52 -13.34
CA SER A 157 21.30 -5.08 -13.15
C SER A 157 21.87 -4.82 -11.75
N PRO A 158 22.79 -3.85 -11.58
CA PRO A 158 23.39 -3.57 -10.28
C PRO A 158 22.30 -3.51 -9.20
N ARG A 159 22.41 -4.40 -8.20
CA ARG A 159 21.41 -4.49 -7.14
C ARG A 159 21.34 -3.14 -6.40
N PRO A 160 20.14 -2.59 -6.16
CA PRO A 160 19.98 -1.39 -5.34
C PRO A 160 20.56 -1.62 -3.94
N VAL A 161 21.22 -0.60 -3.39
CA VAL A 161 21.78 -0.65 -2.03
C VAL A 161 20.73 -0.15 -1.04
N PHE A 162 20.45 -0.94 0.00
CA PHE A 162 19.49 -0.53 1.03
C PHE A 162 20.09 0.47 2.01
N ASN A 163 19.52 1.67 2.08
CA ASN A 163 19.84 2.66 3.12
C ASN A 163 18.70 2.74 4.14
N ARG A 164 18.86 2.04 5.26
CA ARG A 164 17.85 1.96 6.32
C ARG A 164 17.45 3.32 6.91
N VAL A 165 18.43 4.22 7.09
CA VAL A 165 18.21 5.54 7.71
C VAL A 165 17.43 6.44 6.75
N ASP A 166 17.83 6.46 5.49
CA ASP A 166 17.12 7.19 4.44
C ASP A 166 15.67 6.70 4.31
N MET A 167 15.49 5.38 4.23
CA MET A 167 14.17 4.75 4.16
C MET A 167 13.29 5.13 5.36
N SER A 168 13.85 5.13 6.57
CA SER A 168 13.14 5.56 7.78
C SER A 168 12.69 7.01 7.72
N LYS A 169 13.56 7.91 7.24
CA LYS A 169 13.22 9.34 7.10
C LYS A 169 12.12 9.56 6.06
N ARG A 170 12.21 8.90 4.91
CA ARG A 170 11.23 8.97 3.82
C ARG A 170 9.85 8.50 4.29
N ILE A 171 9.78 7.31 4.90
CA ILE A 171 8.53 6.75 5.45
C ILE A 171 7.96 7.66 6.53
N LYS A 172 8.80 8.16 7.45
CA LYS A 172 8.35 9.10 8.50
C LYS A 172 7.68 10.32 7.92
N SER A 173 8.38 10.99 7.00
CA SER A 173 7.94 12.26 6.42
C SER A 173 6.61 12.10 5.68
N LEU A 174 6.45 11.03 4.90
CA LEU A 174 5.21 10.79 4.16
C LEU A 174 4.03 10.47 5.08
N ILE A 175 4.25 9.62 6.09
CA ILE A 175 3.18 9.23 7.00
C ILE A 175 2.75 10.40 7.88
N GLU A 176 3.67 11.27 8.30
CA GLU A 176 3.35 12.52 9.00
C GLU A 176 2.60 13.51 8.09
N SER A 177 2.99 13.63 6.81
CA SER A 177 2.25 14.43 5.82
C SER A 177 0.81 13.92 5.61
N MET A 178 0.65 12.60 5.43
CA MET A 178 -0.68 11.99 5.32
C MET A 178 -1.52 12.19 6.58
N GLN A 179 -0.89 12.18 7.76
CA GLN A 179 -1.57 12.43 9.03
C GLN A 179 -2.15 13.84 9.09
N ASP A 180 -1.37 14.85 8.68
CA ASP A 180 -1.80 16.25 8.63
C ASP A 180 -2.95 16.46 7.63
N LEU A 181 -2.82 15.90 6.42
CA LEU A 181 -3.89 15.92 5.41
C LEU A 181 -5.17 15.23 5.90
N CYS A 182 -5.02 14.12 6.62
CA CYS A 182 -6.15 13.45 7.27
C CYS A 182 -6.86 14.36 8.27
N ASP A 183 -6.14 15.16 9.06
CA ASP A 183 -6.76 16.09 10.02
C ASP A 183 -7.63 17.12 9.30
N HIS A 184 -7.09 17.77 8.25
CA HIS A 184 -7.83 18.75 7.45
C HIS A 184 -9.06 18.15 6.76
N VAL A 185 -8.92 16.96 6.15
CA VAL A 185 -10.04 16.25 5.50
C VAL A 185 -11.12 15.90 6.51
N LEU A 186 -10.74 15.34 7.66
CA LEU A 186 -11.68 14.93 8.70
C LEU A 186 -12.48 16.12 9.25
N ASP A 187 -11.82 17.25 9.50
CA ASP A 187 -12.48 18.44 10.02
C ASP A 187 -13.49 19.02 9.02
N LEU A 188 -13.13 19.10 7.74
CA LEU A 188 -14.08 19.52 6.71
C LEU A 188 -15.23 18.52 6.56
N LEU A 189 -14.97 17.22 6.54
CA LEU A 189 -16.03 16.21 6.43
C LEU A 189 -17.04 16.34 7.58
N LYS A 190 -16.57 16.49 8.82
CA LYS A 190 -17.44 16.69 9.99
C LYS A 190 -18.29 17.95 9.85
N LEU A 191 -17.71 19.05 9.39
CA LEU A 191 -18.44 20.31 9.18
C LEU A 191 -19.54 20.17 8.12
N ASN A 192 -19.23 19.58 6.96
CA ASN A 192 -20.20 19.40 5.87
C ASN A 192 -21.33 18.44 6.25
N ILE A 193 -21.01 17.35 6.95
CA ILE A 193 -22.02 16.40 7.40
C ILE A 193 -22.93 17.06 8.44
N SER A 194 -22.35 17.80 9.40
CA SER A 194 -23.11 18.49 10.44
C SER A 194 -24.04 19.56 9.84
N SER A 195 -23.56 20.39 8.91
CA SER A 195 -24.36 21.44 8.29
C SER A 195 -25.58 20.87 7.53
N ARG A 196 -25.42 19.74 6.84
CA ARG A 196 -26.53 19.07 6.14
C ARG A 196 -27.56 18.45 7.07
N MET A 197 -27.17 18.00 8.26
CA MET A 197 -28.13 17.50 9.25
C MET A 197 -29.01 18.63 9.80
N HIS A 198 -28.46 19.84 9.97
CA HIS A 198 -29.24 21.01 10.37
C HIS A 198 -30.25 21.45 9.30
N ASP A 199 -29.88 21.51 8.02
CA ASP A 199 -30.79 21.91 6.92
C ASP A 199 -31.97 20.92 6.76
N LYS A 200 -31.74 19.62 6.96
CA LYS A 200 -32.83 18.61 6.93
C LYS A 200 -33.79 18.74 8.13
N THR A 201 -33.29 19.16 9.29
CA THR A 201 -34.09 19.29 10.51
C THR A 201 -35.01 20.52 10.44
N GLU A 202 -34.52 21.63 9.88
CA GLU A 202 -35.33 22.86 9.68
C GLU A 202 -36.40 22.72 8.59
N LYS A 203 -36.12 21.97 7.51
CA LYS A 203 -37.12 21.70 6.46
C LYS A 203 -38.21 20.73 6.90
N GLY A 204 -37.93 19.87 7.89
CA GLY A 204 -38.91 18.94 8.47
C GLY A 204 -39.98 19.58 9.36
N SER A 205 -39.73 20.77 9.92
CA SER A 205 -40.66 21.44 10.83
C SER A 205 -41.78 22.25 10.17
N TYR A 206 -41.76 22.46 8.84
CA TYR A 206 -42.76 23.29 8.14
C TYR A 206 -43.87 22.50 7.40
N LEU A 207 -43.92 21.17 7.52
CA LEU A 207 -44.90 20.32 6.82
C LEU A 207 -45.99 19.72 7.75
N GLY A 208 -46.20 20.32 8.92
CA GLY A 208 -46.87 19.68 10.04
C GLY A 208 -48.19 20.26 10.55
N GLU A 209 -48.94 21.09 9.84
CA GLU A 209 -50.32 21.42 10.24
C GLU A 209 -51.25 21.51 9.03
N LYS A 210 -51.98 20.41 8.75
CA LYS A 210 -53.18 20.47 7.89
C LYS A 210 -54.36 20.87 8.80
N PRO A 211 -55.09 21.95 8.50
CA PRO A 211 -56.28 22.29 9.28
C PRO A 211 -57.35 21.21 9.06
N CYS A 212 -57.79 20.58 10.15
CA CYS A 212 -58.94 19.70 10.16
C CYS A 212 -60.18 20.50 9.73
N LEU A 213 -60.70 20.23 8.53
CA LEU A 213 -62.05 20.67 8.15
C LEU A 213 -63.08 19.94 9.03
N THR A 214 -63.62 20.65 10.02
CA THR A 214 -64.85 20.25 10.69
C THR A 214 -66.02 20.40 9.74
N LYS A 215 -66.50 19.29 9.17
CA LYS A 215 -67.86 19.20 8.63
C LYS A 215 -68.83 19.21 9.80
N SER A 216 -69.56 20.31 9.97
CA SER A 216 -70.84 20.30 10.68
C SER A 216 -71.74 21.35 10.06
N GLN A 217 -72.76 20.90 9.33
CA GLN A 217 -74.09 21.49 9.34
C GLN A 217 -75.06 20.54 8.63
N MET A 218 -75.81 19.81 9.46
CA MET A 218 -77.17 19.36 9.17
C MET A 218 -78.10 20.55 9.33
N THR A 219 -78.88 20.87 8.30
CA THR A 219 -80.36 20.94 8.28
C THR A 219 -80.82 21.43 6.91
#